data_AF-A0A4R1BPA7-F1
#
_entry.id   AF-A0A4R1BPA7-F1
#
_cell.length_a   1.000
_cell.length_b   1.000
_cell.length_c   1.000
_cell.angle_alpha   90.00
_cell.angle_beta   90.00
_cell.angle_gamma   90.00
#
_symmetry.space_group_name_H-M   'P 1'
#
loop_
_entity.id
_entity.type
_entity.pdbx_description
1 polymer ?
#
loop_
_entity_poly.entity_id
_entity_poly.type
_entity_poly.pdbx_seq_one_letter_code
_entity_poly.pdbx_strand_id
1 'polypeptide(L)'
;MTKNELSARLDAFEAALAAYGVSKFSAKEIWDLRAGIVEDFRTVEFADPGARKDAWQRLQDGMDMLSQKGALLQVENEAFATEAEERIEALQRKVDEAGPDKEWTKEELAALRAGANDIFDFMRQNRWPTRERRTAVWDRFTASRDRVKKLEDARYEQIRAGIRAREERSAALLLSFRAALEAARPATPIADLAAALVALRNVFTERSLPFAGLDGLEGPLADGSAEKAPLKVKSDSLRELRRLFGEQRTQFTREDGQETYNLLTAVQKEMDAAWGAYKEARQKRKDEWSEKQKAFAQLLEEKKQKRLADAANLEKVVEAKRAFGPRLEARLASQQDYLNKLYDDLDELETRLAGARNFDMRGRVEASIEGKKTRIAEIETDIKEIGGRIETNVKDIAEIESKVAKIRAGVSEMDEKIAEVQARKPRR
;
A
#
# COMPACT_ATOMS: atom_id res chain seq x y z
N MET A 1 51.56 34.90 -87.61
CA MET A 1 52.19 35.08 -86.29
C MET A 1 53.62 35.55 -86.51
N THR A 2 54.11 36.48 -85.68
CA THR A 2 55.51 36.94 -85.73
C THR A 2 56.42 36.10 -84.83
N LYS A 3 57.74 36.09 -85.09
CA LYS A 3 58.73 35.39 -84.24
C LYS A 3 58.64 35.80 -82.75
N ASN A 4 58.37 37.08 -82.49
CA ASN A 4 58.26 37.62 -81.12
C ASN A 4 57.00 37.10 -80.41
N GLU A 5 55.88 36.96 -81.13
CA GLU A 5 54.65 36.36 -80.60
C GLU A 5 54.83 34.88 -80.25
N LEU A 6 55.54 34.12 -81.10
CA LEU A 6 55.85 32.71 -80.83
C LEU A 6 56.75 32.55 -79.60
N SER A 7 57.77 33.41 -79.46
CA SER A 7 58.64 33.41 -78.27
C SER A 7 57.85 33.71 -77.00
N ALA A 8 56.97 34.71 -77.02
CA ALA A 8 56.12 35.04 -75.87
C ALA A 8 55.17 33.89 -75.49
N ARG A 9 54.65 33.13 -76.48
CA ARG A 9 53.85 31.93 -76.20
C ARG A 9 54.68 30.77 -75.63
N LEU A 10 55.92 30.59 -76.09
CA LEU A 10 56.86 29.62 -75.49
C LEU A 10 57.20 29.99 -74.04
N ASP A 11 57.47 31.27 -73.76
CA ASP A 11 57.69 31.76 -72.39
C ASP A 11 56.45 31.51 -71.50
N ALA A 12 55.24 31.76 -72.03
CA ALA A 12 54.00 31.49 -71.32
C ALA A 12 53.75 29.99 -71.09
N PHE A 13 54.14 29.13 -72.03
CA PHE A 13 54.05 27.67 -71.90
C PHE A 13 55.05 27.13 -70.87
N GLU A 14 56.28 27.61 -70.87
CA GLU A 14 57.28 27.28 -69.85
C GLU A 14 56.84 27.75 -68.46
N ALA A 15 56.28 28.96 -68.33
CA ALA A 15 55.72 29.47 -67.08
C ALA A 15 54.50 28.64 -66.61
N ALA A 16 53.62 28.25 -67.53
CA ALA A 16 52.47 27.39 -67.23
C ALA A 16 52.92 25.98 -66.81
N LEU A 17 53.94 25.43 -67.46
CA LEU A 17 54.58 24.17 -67.06
C LEU A 17 55.22 24.27 -65.69
N ALA A 18 55.95 25.35 -65.39
CA ALA A 18 56.54 25.57 -64.07
C ALA A 18 55.45 25.61 -62.97
N ALA A 19 54.28 26.18 -63.26
CA ALA A 19 53.13 26.24 -62.36
C ALA A 19 52.21 24.99 -62.38
N TYR A 20 52.46 24.02 -63.27
CA TYR A 20 51.67 22.80 -63.39
C TYR A 20 51.84 21.92 -62.14
N GLY A 21 50.70 21.60 -61.50
CA GLY A 21 50.65 20.86 -60.23
C GLY A 21 50.37 21.71 -58.98
N VAL A 22 50.49 23.06 -59.06
CA VAL A 22 50.35 23.97 -57.89
C VAL A 22 49.05 24.79 -57.91
N SER A 23 48.12 24.50 -58.84
CA SER A 23 46.71 25.00 -58.96
C SER A 23 46.38 26.05 -60.04
N LYS A 24 47.34 26.65 -60.75
CA LYS A 24 47.06 27.76 -61.70
C LYS A 24 46.63 27.37 -63.12
N PHE A 25 47.01 26.18 -63.60
CA PHE A 25 46.68 25.71 -64.95
C PHE A 25 46.20 24.27 -64.91
N SER A 26 45.05 24.00 -65.53
CA SER A 26 44.54 22.65 -65.75
C SER A 26 45.37 21.92 -66.79
N ALA A 27 45.40 20.59 -66.73
CA ALA A 27 46.06 19.77 -67.74
C ALA A 27 45.58 20.13 -69.15
N LYS A 28 44.26 20.37 -69.30
CA LYS A 28 43.64 20.76 -70.56
C LYS A 28 44.21 22.07 -71.11
N GLU A 29 44.33 23.11 -70.29
CA GLU A 29 44.87 24.41 -70.72
C GLU A 29 46.32 24.31 -71.19
N ILE A 30 47.14 23.47 -70.56
CA ILE A 30 48.54 23.26 -70.98
C ILE A 30 48.62 22.45 -72.28
N TRP A 31 47.75 21.45 -72.45
CA TRP A 31 47.66 20.70 -73.71
C TRP A 31 47.14 21.56 -74.87
N ASP A 32 46.17 22.45 -74.61
CA ASP A 32 45.64 23.40 -75.59
C ASP A 32 46.71 24.45 -75.96
N LEU A 33 47.46 24.98 -74.98
CA LEU A 33 48.61 25.87 -75.22
C LEU A 33 49.68 25.20 -76.09
N ARG A 34 50.02 23.93 -75.80
CA ARG A 34 50.95 23.14 -76.62
C ARG A 34 50.43 23.01 -78.06
N ALA A 35 49.16 22.64 -78.24
CA ALA A 35 48.58 22.45 -79.56
C ALA A 35 48.64 23.74 -80.39
N GLY A 36 48.29 24.88 -79.78
CA GLY A 36 48.40 26.19 -80.41
C GLY A 36 49.84 26.53 -80.80
N ILE A 37 50.81 26.35 -79.89
CA ILE A 37 52.23 26.65 -80.18
C ILE A 37 52.77 25.76 -81.31
N VAL A 38 52.38 24.48 -81.39
CA VAL A 38 52.79 23.58 -82.47
C VAL A 38 52.23 24.02 -83.82
N GLU A 39 50.98 24.46 -83.86
CA GLU A 39 50.34 24.98 -85.07
C GLU A 39 51.00 26.28 -85.52
N ASP A 40 51.20 27.20 -84.58
CA ASP A 40 51.88 28.48 -84.82
C ASP A 40 53.30 28.28 -85.34
N PHE A 41 54.06 27.37 -84.72
CA PHE A 41 55.44 27.05 -85.11
C PHE A 41 55.54 26.63 -86.59
N ARG A 42 54.50 26.00 -87.15
CA ARG A 42 54.45 25.59 -88.58
C ARG A 42 54.22 26.76 -89.54
N THR A 43 53.65 27.86 -89.07
CA THR A 43 53.23 29.01 -89.89
C THR A 43 54.21 30.19 -89.84
N VAL A 44 55.13 30.20 -88.87
CA VAL A 44 56.12 31.27 -88.71
C VAL A 44 57.30 31.07 -89.66
N GLU A 45 57.61 32.10 -90.45
CA GLU A 45 58.82 32.16 -91.26
C GLU A 45 60.02 32.61 -90.42
N PHE A 46 61.08 31.81 -90.40
CA PHE A 46 62.32 32.12 -89.69
C PHE A 46 63.39 32.54 -90.71
N ALA A 47 63.85 33.78 -90.62
CA ALA A 47 64.92 34.30 -91.47
C ALA A 47 66.29 33.66 -91.17
N ASP A 48 66.47 33.13 -89.96
CA ASP A 48 67.70 32.48 -89.50
C ASP A 48 67.41 31.01 -89.14
N PRO A 49 68.11 30.04 -89.75
CA PRO A 49 68.04 28.63 -89.39
C PRO A 49 68.38 28.35 -87.93
N GLY A 50 69.28 29.13 -87.30
CA GLY A 50 69.63 29.00 -85.88
C GLY A 50 68.45 29.31 -84.97
N ALA A 51 67.81 30.45 -85.17
CA ALA A 51 66.62 30.85 -84.41
C ALA A 51 65.44 29.86 -84.52
N ARG A 52 65.27 29.20 -85.68
CA ARG A 52 64.25 28.14 -85.83
C ARG A 52 64.60 26.92 -84.99
N LYS A 53 65.88 26.54 -84.97
CA LYS A 53 66.38 25.40 -84.19
C LYS A 53 66.23 25.65 -82.69
N ASP A 54 66.54 26.86 -82.21
CA ASP A 54 66.42 27.22 -80.80
C ASP A 54 64.95 27.21 -80.32
N ALA A 55 64.04 27.80 -81.10
CA ALA A 55 62.61 27.80 -80.77
C ALA A 55 62.01 26.38 -80.82
N TRP A 56 62.48 25.53 -81.74
CA TRP A 56 62.10 24.11 -81.79
C TRP A 56 62.60 23.35 -80.56
N GLN A 57 63.85 23.58 -80.15
CA GLN A 57 64.44 22.93 -78.98
C GLN A 57 63.67 23.29 -77.71
N ARG A 58 63.34 24.58 -77.50
CA ARG A 58 62.53 25.02 -76.36
C ARG A 58 61.14 24.38 -76.33
N LEU A 59 60.49 24.29 -77.49
CA LEU A 59 59.20 23.61 -77.61
C LEU A 59 59.34 22.11 -77.27
N GLN A 60 60.38 21.45 -77.77
CA GLN A 60 60.65 20.04 -77.52
C GLN A 60 60.96 19.78 -76.04
N ASP A 61 61.82 20.59 -75.41
CA ASP A 61 62.13 20.53 -73.98
C ASP A 61 60.87 20.74 -73.12
N GLY A 62 60.00 21.67 -73.52
CA GLY A 62 58.70 21.87 -72.87
C GLY A 62 57.74 20.69 -73.04
N MET A 63 57.73 20.03 -74.22
CA MET A 63 56.95 18.80 -74.43
C MET A 63 57.48 17.64 -73.58
N ASP A 64 58.80 17.48 -73.50
CA ASP A 64 59.43 16.45 -72.69
C ASP A 64 59.17 16.69 -71.20
N MET A 65 59.23 17.95 -70.74
CA MET A 65 58.86 18.33 -69.37
C MET A 65 57.37 18.10 -69.08
N LEU A 66 56.47 18.41 -70.02
CA LEU A 66 55.04 18.10 -69.87
C LEU A 66 54.80 16.60 -69.76
N SER A 67 55.48 15.80 -70.59
CA SER A 67 55.41 14.35 -70.57
C SER A 67 55.93 13.78 -69.24
N GLN A 68 57.08 14.28 -68.76
CA GLN A 68 57.64 13.92 -67.45
C GLN A 68 56.71 14.29 -66.30
N LYS A 69 56.13 15.50 -66.29
CA LYS A 69 55.17 15.92 -65.26
C LYS A 69 53.86 15.14 -65.34
N GLY A 70 53.40 14.80 -66.53
CA GLY A 70 52.25 13.91 -66.75
C GLY A 70 52.50 12.51 -66.19
N ALA A 71 53.68 11.95 -66.42
CA ALA A 71 54.09 10.66 -65.86
C ALA A 71 54.18 10.72 -64.32
N LEU A 72 54.75 11.78 -63.75
CA LEU A 72 54.80 11.98 -62.29
C LEU A 72 53.40 12.09 -61.67
N LEU A 73 52.50 12.89 -62.27
CA LEU A 73 51.10 13.00 -61.81
C LEU A 73 50.36 11.66 -61.93
N GLN A 74 50.65 10.88 -62.97
CA GLN A 74 50.08 9.54 -63.10
C GLN A 74 50.58 8.62 -61.98
N VAL A 75 51.88 8.66 -61.65
CA VAL A 75 52.44 7.92 -60.49
C VAL A 75 51.83 8.38 -59.17
N GLU A 76 51.64 9.69 -58.96
CA GLU A 76 50.98 10.22 -57.76
C GLU A 76 49.50 9.80 -57.67
N ASN A 77 48.77 9.81 -58.79
CA ASN A 77 47.38 9.36 -58.84
C ASN A 77 47.29 7.84 -58.61
N GLU A 78 48.23 7.05 -59.12
CA GLU A 78 48.33 5.61 -58.88
C GLU A 78 48.64 5.31 -57.40
N ALA A 79 49.55 6.06 -56.80
CA ALA A 79 49.86 5.97 -55.37
C ALA A 79 48.64 6.33 -54.52
N PHE A 80 47.93 7.42 -54.86
CA PHE A 80 46.69 7.82 -54.20
C PHE A 80 45.60 6.74 -54.30
N ALA A 81 45.40 6.15 -55.48
CA ALA A 81 44.41 5.09 -55.68
C ALA A 81 44.76 3.82 -54.90
N THR A 82 46.04 3.46 -54.84
CA THR A 82 46.54 2.32 -54.06
C THR A 82 46.34 2.56 -52.57
N GLU A 83 46.67 3.75 -52.06
CA GLU A 83 46.43 4.12 -50.67
C GLU A 83 44.93 4.10 -50.31
N ALA A 84 44.06 4.55 -51.22
CA ALA A 84 42.61 4.48 -51.01
C ALA A 84 42.13 3.03 -50.88
N GLU A 85 42.61 2.15 -51.76
CA GLU A 85 42.31 0.71 -51.74
C GLU A 85 42.80 0.06 -50.45
N GLU A 86 44.04 0.32 -50.04
CA GLU A 86 44.61 -0.20 -48.78
C GLU A 86 43.81 0.25 -47.55
N ARG A 87 43.40 1.52 -47.49
CA ARG A 87 42.59 2.03 -46.38
C ARG A 87 41.21 1.35 -46.32
N ILE A 88 40.58 1.11 -47.47
CA ILE A 88 39.29 0.38 -47.55
C ILE A 88 39.47 -1.08 -47.14
N GLU A 89 40.52 -1.74 -47.61
CA GLU A 89 40.84 -3.11 -47.23
C GLU A 89 41.13 -3.23 -45.72
N ALA A 90 41.84 -2.27 -45.14
CA ALA A 90 42.08 -2.23 -43.71
C ALA A 90 40.77 -2.09 -42.90
N LEU A 91 39.81 -1.29 -43.39
CA LEU A 91 38.48 -1.21 -42.79
C LEU A 91 37.72 -2.54 -42.95
N GLN A 92 37.78 -3.17 -44.12
CA GLN A 92 37.13 -4.47 -44.37
C GLN A 92 37.71 -5.58 -43.49
N ARG A 93 39.04 -5.70 -43.41
CA ARG A 93 39.71 -6.68 -42.56
C ARG A 93 39.31 -6.54 -41.10
N LYS A 94 39.24 -5.32 -40.57
CA LYS A 94 38.77 -5.09 -39.19
C LYS A 94 37.36 -5.64 -38.95
N VAL A 95 36.48 -5.56 -39.95
CA VAL A 95 35.11 -6.09 -39.87
C VAL A 95 35.08 -7.60 -40.06
N ASP A 96 35.87 -8.15 -41.01
CA ASP A 96 35.85 -9.56 -41.35
C ASP A 96 36.61 -10.44 -40.33
N GLU A 97 37.69 -9.93 -39.73
CA GLU A 97 38.49 -10.60 -38.68
C GLU A 97 37.74 -10.74 -37.36
N ALA A 98 36.66 -9.97 -37.16
CA ALA A 98 35.86 -10.01 -35.95
C ALA A 98 35.16 -11.36 -35.73
N GLY A 99 34.98 -12.19 -36.75
CA GLY A 99 34.17 -13.39 -36.66
C GLY A 99 32.66 -13.06 -36.59
N PRO A 100 31.79 -14.02 -36.97
CA PRO A 100 30.36 -13.76 -37.13
C PRO A 100 29.62 -13.43 -35.81
N ASP A 101 30.15 -13.86 -34.67
CA ASP A 101 29.49 -13.76 -33.37
C ASP A 101 30.08 -12.67 -32.46
N LYS A 102 30.94 -11.78 -32.98
CA LYS A 102 31.52 -10.72 -32.16
C LYS A 102 30.47 -9.71 -31.70
N GLU A 103 30.40 -9.52 -30.39
CA GLU A 103 29.68 -8.40 -29.78
C GLU A 103 30.49 -7.11 -29.89
N TRP A 104 30.15 -6.30 -30.89
CA TRP A 104 30.77 -4.99 -31.13
C TRP A 104 30.40 -3.99 -30.05
N THR A 105 31.37 -3.41 -29.33
CA THR A 105 31.15 -2.33 -28.37
C THR A 105 30.73 -1.01 -29.05
N LYS A 106 30.22 -0.04 -28.27
CA LYS A 106 29.82 1.28 -28.81
C LYS A 106 31.05 2.02 -29.34
N GLU A 107 32.15 1.91 -28.60
CA GLU A 107 33.43 2.54 -28.89
C GLU A 107 34.07 1.96 -30.15
N GLU A 108 34.01 0.64 -30.33
CA GLU A 108 34.51 -0.02 -31.55
C GLU A 108 33.73 0.38 -32.80
N LEU A 109 32.39 0.42 -32.74
CA LEU A 109 31.57 0.86 -33.87
C LEU A 109 31.79 2.34 -34.19
N ALA A 110 31.96 3.19 -33.17
CA ALA A 110 32.31 4.58 -33.36
C ALA A 110 33.68 4.74 -34.06
N ALA A 111 34.67 3.92 -33.70
CA ALA A 111 35.98 3.90 -34.35
C ALA A 111 35.90 3.43 -35.81
N LEU A 112 35.09 2.41 -36.13
CA LEU A 112 34.86 1.97 -37.50
C LEU A 112 34.19 3.05 -38.35
N ARG A 113 33.19 3.74 -37.79
CA ARG A 113 32.51 4.85 -38.45
C ARG A 113 33.43 6.05 -38.68
N ALA A 114 34.27 6.38 -37.69
CA ALA A 114 35.30 7.41 -37.85
C ALA A 114 36.27 7.05 -38.99
N GLY A 115 36.79 5.81 -39.00
CA GLY A 115 37.64 5.33 -40.08
C GLY A 115 36.96 5.36 -41.45
N ALA A 116 35.67 5.03 -41.53
CA ALA A 116 34.91 5.13 -42.77
C ALA A 116 34.75 6.60 -43.25
N ASN A 117 34.56 7.55 -42.33
CA ASN A 117 34.51 8.97 -42.67
C ASN A 117 35.87 9.50 -43.13
N ASP A 118 36.97 9.10 -42.47
CA ASP A 118 38.32 9.49 -42.87
C ASP A 118 38.66 8.99 -44.28
N ILE A 119 38.22 7.77 -44.62
CA ILE A 119 38.35 7.21 -45.97
C ILE A 119 37.52 8.02 -46.97
N PHE A 120 36.27 8.35 -46.63
CA PHE A 120 35.41 9.16 -47.49
C PHE A 120 36.04 10.52 -47.81
N ASP A 121 36.58 11.21 -46.80
CA ASP A 121 37.22 12.51 -46.97
C ASP A 121 38.52 12.41 -47.78
N PHE A 122 39.30 11.34 -47.59
CA PHE A 122 40.45 11.04 -48.42
C PHE A 122 40.07 10.83 -49.89
N MET A 123 39.06 10.00 -50.16
CA MET A 123 38.59 9.67 -51.52
C MET A 123 37.93 10.83 -52.26
N ARG A 124 37.46 11.85 -51.55
CA ARG A 124 36.84 13.05 -52.12
C ARG A 124 37.82 13.90 -52.93
N GLN A 125 39.12 13.70 -52.75
CA GLN A 125 40.16 14.39 -53.51
C GLN A 125 40.16 13.94 -54.99
N ASN A 126 40.24 14.87 -55.92
CA ASN A 126 40.21 14.59 -57.37
C ASN A 126 41.61 14.19 -57.89
N ARG A 127 42.08 12.99 -57.53
CA ARG A 127 43.40 12.44 -57.91
C ARG A 127 43.33 11.00 -58.44
N TRP A 128 42.27 10.70 -59.21
CA TRP A 128 42.02 9.33 -59.67
C TRP A 128 42.66 9.06 -61.06
N PRO A 129 43.39 7.95 -61.26
CA PRO A 129 44.00 7.61 -62.54
C PRO A 129 42.97 7.45 -63.66
N THR A 130 41.86 6.78 -63.36
CA THR A 130 40.76 6.53 -64.29
C THR A 130 39.41 6.62 -63.60
N ARG A 131 38.35 6.89 -64.38
CA ARG A 131 36.97 6.90 -63.87
C ARG A 131 36.52 5.52 -63.40
N GLU A 132 36.90 4.47 -64.12
CA GLU A 132 36.53 3.08 -63.80
C GLU A 132 37.09 2.65 -62.46
N ARG A 133 38.38 2.92 -62.19
CA ARG A 133 39.00 2.61 -60.89
C ARG A 133 38.34 3.38 -59.76
N ARG A 134 38.07 4.68 -59.95
CA ARG A 134 37.31 5.48 -58.98
C ARG A 134 35.97 4.83 -58.63
N THR A 135 35.19 4.43 -59.64
CA THR A 135 33.90 3.77 -59.42
C THR A 135 34.05 2.46 -58.67
N ALA A 136 34.99 1.60 -59.08
CA ALA A 136 35.23 0.31 -58.40
C ALA A 136 35.63 0.48 -56.92
N VAL A 137 36.51 1.44 -56.61
CA VAL A 137 36.93 1.74 -55.24
C VAL A 137 35.78 2.35 -54.44
N TRP A 138 34.97 3.21 -55.06
CA TRP A 138 33.77 3.80 -54.44
C TRP A 138 32.71 2.76 -54.08
N ASP A 139 32.48 1.79 -54.96
CA ASP A 139 31.53 0.71 -54.72
C ASP A 139 31.99 -0.19 -53.56
N ARG A 140 33.29 -0.52 -53.51
CA ARG A 140 33.89 -1.26 -52.38
C ARG A 140 33.76 -0.49 -51.07
N PHE A 141 34.09 0.81 -51.08
CA PHE A 141 33.93 1.66 -49.91
C PHE A 141 32.47 1.69 -49.41
N THR A 142 31.53 1.89 -50.34
CA THR A 142 30.09 1.94 -50.03
C THR A 142 29.63 0.63 -49.41
N ALA A 143 30.04 -0.52 -49.96
CA ALA A 143 29.75 -1.83 -49.40
C ALA A 143 30.31 -2.00 -47.97
N SER A 144 31.54 -1.57 -47.71
CA SER A 144 32.15 -1.60 -46.37
C SER A 144 31.41 -0.72 -45.38
N ARG A 145 31.09 0.52 -45.77
CA ARG A 145 30.34 1.48 -44.95
C ARG A 145 28.96 0.95 -44.61
N ASP A 146 28.26 0.36 -45.57
CA ASP A 146 26.93 -0.21 -45.37
C ASP A 146 26.99 -1.44 -44.45
N ARG A 147 28.06 -2.23 -44.48
CA ARG A 147 28.30 -3.30 -43.48
C ARG A 147 28.49 -2.72 -42.07
N VAL A 148 29.33 -1.71 -41.89
CA VAL A 148 29.52 -1.03 -40.59
C VAL A 148 28.19 -0.50 -40.06
N LYS A 149 27.39 0.14 -40.94
CA LYS A 149 26.06 0.63 -40.58
C LYS A 149 25.12 -0.51 -40.15
N LYS A 150 25.10 -1.64 -40.86
CA LYS A 150 24.28 -2.81 -40.46
C LYS A 150 24.66 -3.35 -39.08
N LEU A 151 25.94 -3.35 -38.73
CA LEU A 151 26.40 -3.75 -37.40
C LEU A 151 25.93 -2.76 -36.32
N GLU A 152 26.00 -1.45 -36.61
CA GLU A 152 25.50 -0.39 -35.74
C GLU A 152 23.98 -0.52 -35.52
N ASP A 153 23.21 -0.70 -36.60
CA ASP A 153 21.76 -0.90 -36.54
C ASP A 153 21.39 -2.17 -35.76
N ALA A 154 22.11 -3.28 -35.96
CA ALA A 154 21.90 -4.53 -35.23
C ALA A 154 22.15 -4.38 -33.72
N ARG A 155 23.23 -3.69 -33.32
CA ARG A 155 23.50 -3.39 -31.91
C ARG A 155 22.40 -2.52 -31.31
N TYR A 156 21.96 -1.48 -32.01
CA TYR A 156 20.86 -0.63 -31.52
C TYR A 156 19.55 -1.40 -31.41
N GLU A 157 19.27 -2.33 -32.32
CA GLU A 157 18.10 -3.20 -32.21
C GLU A 157 18.19 -4.13 -31.01
N GLN A 158 19.35 -4.73 -30.74
CA GLN A 158 19.57 -5.54 -29.54
C GLN A 158 19.35 -4.73 -28.24
N ILE A 159 19.87 -3.49 -28.19
CA ILE A 159 19.65 -2.60 -27.05
C ILE A 159 18.17 -2.27 -26.89
N ARG A 160 17.46 -1.93 -27.97
CA ARG A 160 16.02 -1.65 -27.96
C ARG A 160 15.21 -2.87 -27.52
N ALA A 161 15.54 -4.05 -28.02
CA ALA A 161 14.91 -5.31 -27.62
C ALA A 161 15.15 -5.60 -26.13
N GLY A 162 16.37 -5.37 -25.62
CA GLY A 162 16.69 -5.50 -24.21
C GLY A 162 15.91 -4.53 -23.32
N ILE A 163 15.73 -3.28 -23.76
CA ILE A 163 14.90 -2.27 -23.08
C ILE A 163 13.44 -2.71 -23.06
N ARG A 164 12.86 -3.07 -24.22
CA ARG A 164 11.47 -3.54 -24.31
C ARG A 164 11.22 -4.77 -23.44
N ALA A 165 12.12 -5.75 -23.48
CA ALA A 165 12.00 -6.94 -22.63
C ALA A 165 12.07 -6.58 -21.13
N ARG A 166 12.83 -5.55 -20.74
CA ARG A 166 12.84 -5.05 -19.36
C ARG A 166 11.54 -4.34 -19.00
N GLU A 167 10.99 -3.53 -19.89
CA GLU A 167 9.71 -2.83 -19.70
C GLU A 167 8.55 -3.83 -19.57
N GLU A 168 8.46 -4.81 -20.47
CA GLU A 168 7.47 -5.90 -20.40
C GLU A 168 7.62 -6.72 -19.12
N ARG A 169 8.86 -6.98 -18.69
CA ARG A 169 9.12 -7.63 -17.41
C ARG A 169 8.57 -6.79 -16.26
N SER A 170 8.92 -5.52 -16.21
CA SER A 170 8.49 -4.62 -15.15
C SER A 170 6.96 -4.47 -15.10
N ALA A 171 6.30 -4.31 -16.25
CA ALA A 171 4.86 -4.14 -16.36
C ALA A 171 4.07 -5.35 -15.83
N ALA A 172 4.48 -6.57 -16.14
CA ALA A 172 3.80 -7.78 -15.64
C ALA A 172 3.95 -7.95 -14.12
N LEU A 173 5.12 -7.59 -13.57
CA LEU A 173 5.35 -7.57 -12.13
C LEU A 173 4.48 -6.50 -11.46
N LEU A 174 4.45 -5.29 -12.02
CA LEU A 174 3.62 -4.19 -11.53
C LEU A 174 2.15 -4.59 -11.46
N LEU A 175 1.62 -5.20 -12.53
CA LEU A 175 0.22 -5.62 -12.58
C LEU A 175 -0.14 -6.61 -11.47
N SER A 176 0.73 -7.59 -11.23
CA SER A 176 0.50 -8.61 -10.19
C SER A 176 0.68 -8.03 -8.79
N PHE A 177 1.68 -7.15 -8.59
CA PHE A 177 1.86 -6.43 -7.33
C PHE A 177 0.66 -5.53 -7.03
N ARG A 178 0.16 -4.80 -8.03
CA ARG A 178 -1.02 -3.95 -7.90
C ARG A 178 -2.22 -4.77 -7.46
N ALA A 179 -2.50 -5.89 -8.12
CA ALA A 179 -3.60 -6.77 -7.74
C ALA A 179 -3.49 -7.24 -6.27
N ALA A 180 -2.29 -7.67 -5.84
CA ALA A 180 -2.05 -8.10 -4.47
C ALA A 180 -2.20 -6.96 -3.45
N LEU A 181 -1.73 -5.75 -3.78
CA LEU A 181 -1.84 -4.57 -2.92
C LEU A 181 -3.28 -4.07 -2.80
N GLU A 182 -4.04 -4.07 -3.90
CA GLU A 182 -5.46 -3.73 -3.91
C GLU A 182 -6.28 -4.73 -3.08
N ALA A 183 -5.97 -6.03 -3.18
CA ALA A 183 -6.60 -7.06 -2.36
C ALA A 183 -6.21 -6.96 -0.86
N ALA A 184 -5.02 -6.46 -0.57
CA ALA A 184 -4.55 -6.22 0.80
C ALA A 184 -5.17 -4.97 1.45
N ARG A 185 -5.89 -4.11 0.70
CA ARG A 185 -6.58 -2.95 1.29
C ARG A 185 -7.60 -3.39 2.33
N PRO A 186 -7.79 -2.63 3.42
CA PRO A 186 -8.75 -3.00 4.48
C PRO A 186 -10.18 -3.22 3.98
N ALA A 187 -10.64 -2.39 3.03
CA ALA A 187 -12.02 -2.40 2.53
C ALA A 187 -12.35 -3.56 1.57
N THR A 188 -11.35 -4.15 0.91
CA THR A 188 -11.55 -5.23 -0.07
C THR A 188 -12.00 -6.52 0.62
N PRO A 189 -12.78 -7.42 -0.01
CA PRO A 189 -13.02 -8.75 0.56
C PRO A 189 -11.71 -9.53 0.78
N ILE A 190 -11.61 -10.29 1.89
CA ILE A 190 -10.41 -11.10 2.17
C ILE A 190 -10.24 -12.26 1.17
N ALA A 191 -11.33 -12.73 0.57
CA ALA A 191 -11.33 -13.79 -0.43
C ALA A 191 -10.48 -13.44 -1.67
N ASP A 192 -10.40 -12.17 -2.04
CA ASP A 192 -9.68 -11.71 -3.22
C ASP A 192 -8.15 -11.78 -3.02
N LEU A 193 -7.69 -11.76 -1.76
CA LEU A 193 -6.28 -11.75 -1.41
C LEU A 193 -5.57 -13.05 -1.79
N ALA A 194 -6.22 -14.20 -1.58
CA ALA A 194 -5.63 -15.50 -1.91
C ALA A 194 -5.34 -15.61 -3.41
N ALA A 195 -6.33 -15.28 -4.25
CA ALA A 195 -6.18 -15.31 -5.70
C ALA A 195 -5.08 -14.35 -6.19
N ALA A 196 -5.02 -13.14 -5.62
CA ALA A 196 -4.01 -12.15 -6.00
C ALA A 196 -2.58 -12.59 -5.60
N LEU A 197 -2.41 -13.20 -4.43
CA LEU A 197 -1.11 -13.73 -4.00
C LEU A 197 -0.66 -14.92 -4.85
N VAL A 198 -1.59 -15.80 -5.26
CA VAL A 198 -1.29 -16.91 -6.19
C VAL A 198 -0.86 -16.38 -7.55
N ALA A 199 -1.56 -15.37 -8.10
CA ALA A 199 -1.17 -14.75 -9.35
C ALA A 199 0.24 -14.14 -9.28
N LEU A 200 0.56 -13.45 -8.18
CA LEU A 200 1.90 -12.91 -7.94
C LEU A 200 2.95 -14.02 -7.85
N ARG A 201 2.67 -15.11 -7.14
CA ARG A 201 3.55 -16.29 -7.02
C ARG A 201 3.84 -16.91 -8.39
N ASN A 202 2.83 -17.03 -9.24
CA ASN A 202 2.98 -17.58 -10.60
C ASN A 202 3.95 -16.74 -11.43
N VAL A 203 3.81 -15.41 -11.41
CA VAL A 203 4.73 -14.51 -12.14
C VAL A 203 6.17 -14.62 -11.61
N PHE A 204 6.36 -14.78 -10.30
CA PHE A 204 7.69 -15.01 -9.74
C PHE A 204 8.27 -16.36 -10.16
N THR A 205 7.45 -17.40 -10.17
CA THR A 205 7.84 -18.77 -10.55
C THR A 205 8.22 -18.86 -12.02
N GLU A 206 7.41 -18.29 -12.93
CA GLU A 206 7.69 -18.22 -14.36
C GLU A 206 9.01 -17.50 -14.68
N ARG A 207 9.48 -16.66 -13.77
CA ARG A 207 10.66 -15.82 -13.93
C ARG A 207 11.84 -16.27 -13.09
N SER A 208 11.72 -17.40 -12.40
CA SER A 208 12.75 -17.93 -11.51
C SER A 208 13.20 -16.91 -10.46
N LEU A 209 12.29 -16.05 -10.00
CA LEU A 209 12.55 -15.07 -8.95
C LEU A 209 12.26 -15.69 -7.57
N PRO A 210 13.07 -15.37 -6.54
CA PRO A 210 12.84 -15.88 -5.20
C PRO A 210 11.54 -15.29 -4.64
N PHE A 211 10.63 -16.17 -4.22
CA PHE A 211 9.36 -15.85 -3.59
C PHE A 211 9.30 -16.54 -2.24
N ALA A 212 9.77 -15.85 -1.20
CA ALA A 212 9.79 -16.36 0.17
C ALA A 212 8.84 -15.53 1.05
N GLY A 213 8.42 -16.07 2.21
CA GLY A 213 7.79 -15.32 3.31
C GLY A 213 6.27 -15.15 3.24
N LEU A 214 5.63 -15.46 2.12
CA LEU A 214 4.16 -15.50 2.02
C LEU A 214 3.56 -16.86 2.43
N ASP A 215 4.38 -17.89 2.65
CA ASP A 215 3.93 -19.25 3.02
C ASP A 215 3.14 -19.26 4.34
N GLY A 216 3.49 -18.38 5.28
CA GLY A 216 2.79 -18.23 6.56
C GLY A 216 1.35 -17.70 6.44
N LEU A 217 0.97 -17.18 5.28
CA LEU A 217 -0.37 -16.67 5.00
C LEU A 217 -1.26 -17.70 4.29
N GLU A 218 -0.67 -18.75 3.70
CA GLU A 218 -1.43 -19.78 2.98
C GLU A 218 -2.36 -20.56 3.92
N GLY A 219 -1.88 -20.90 5.12
CA GLY A 219 -2.69 -21.60 6.13
C GLY A 219 -3.97 -20.83 6.50
N PRO A 220 -3.86 -19.57 6.99
CA PRO A 220 -5.03 -18.77 7.34
C PRO A 220 -6.01 -18.50 6.19
N LEU A 221 -5.51 -18.40 4.96
CA LEU A 221 -6.34 -18.18 3.77
C LEU A 221 -7.03 -19.47 3.30
N ALA A 222 -6.40 -20.62 3.49
CA ALA A 222 -6.95 -21.91 3.08
C ALA A 222 -7.98 -22.48 4.08
N ASP A 223 -7.77 -22.27 5.39
CA ASP A 223 -8.63 -22.83 6.45
C ASP A 223 -9.80 -21.90 6.86
N GLY A 224 -9.92 -20.74 6.22
CA GLY A 224 -10.94 -19.72 6.50
C GLY A 224 -10.74 -18.96 7.82
N SER A 225 -9.68 -19.24 8.59
CA SER A 225 -9.40 -18.53 9.84
C SER A 225 -9.07 -17.05 9.61
N ALA A 226 -8.68 -16.66 8.39
CA ALA A 226 -8.53 -15.28 7.98
C ALA A 226 -9.80 -14.44 8.16
N GLU A 227 -11.00 -15.02 8.09
CA GLU A 227 -12.26 -14.30 8.32
C GLU A 227 -12.41 -13.84 9.77
N LYS A 228 -11.77 -14.51 10.73
CA LYS A 228 -11.82 -14.14 12.15
C LYS A 228 -10.95 -12.92 12.46
N ALA A 229 -9.92 -12.69 11.65
CA ALA A 229 -8.96 -11.60 11.85
C ALA A 229 -8.47 -11.02 10.50
N PRO A 230 -9.37 -10.52 9.64
CA PRO A 230 -9.03 -10.16 8.25
C PRO A 230 -8.02 -9.01 8.20
N LEU A 231 -8.15 -8.04 9.11
CA LEU A 231 -7.23 -6.91 9.20
C LEU A 231 -5.80 -7.34 9.55
N LYS A 232 -5.65 -8.38 10.38
CA LYS A 232 -4.32 -8.92 10.73
C LYS A 232 -3.67 -9.60 9.53
N VAL A 233 -4.39 -10.51 8.87
CA VAL A 233 -3.88 -11.24 7.69
C VAL A 233 -3.48 -10.27 6.58
N LYS A 234 -4.30 -9.24 6.32
CA LYS A 234 -3.97 -8.20 5.35
C LYS A 234 -2.76 -7.36 5.74
N SER A 235 -2.65 -7.00 7.02
CA SER A 235 -1.50 -6.25 7.52
C SER A 235 -0.20 -7.05 7.41
N ASP A 236 -0.24 -8.36 7.68
CA ASP A 236 0.92 -9.24 7.54
C ASP A 236 1.26 -9.44 6.05
N SER A 237 0.25 -9.61 5.19
CA SER A 237 0.42 -9.66 3.72
C SER A 237 1.06 -8.39 3.16
N LEU A 238 0.62 -7.20 3.61
CA LEU A 238 1.20 -5.93 3.20
C LEU A 238 2.68 -5.81 3.62
N ARG A 239 3.05 -6.31 4.80
CA ARG A 239 4.44 -6.33 5.28
C ARG A 239 5.30 -7.22 4.37
N GLU A 240 4.81 -8.40 4.02
CA GLU A 240 5.52 -9.32 3.13
C GLU A 240 5.61 -8.78 1.69
N LEU A 241 4.53 -8.19 1.15
CA LEU A 241 4.56 -7.52 -0.15
C LEU A 241 5.58 -6.38 -0.17
N ARG A 242 5.69 -5.60 0.91
CA ARG A 242 6.72 -4.56 1.04
C ARG A 242 8.13 -5.14 1.04
N ARG A 243 8.36 -6.24 1.76
CA ARG A 243 9.66 -6.92 1.80
C ARG A 243 10.03 -7.46 0.42
N LEU A 244 9.11 -8.17 -0.23
CA LEU A 244 9.28 -8.71 -1.59
C LEU A 244 9.58 -7.61 -2.61
N PHE A 245 8.87 -6.48 -2.54
CA PHE A 245 9.16 -5.32 -3.40
C PHE A 245 10.57 -4.77 -3.16
N GLY A 246 11.03 -4.71 -1.90
CA GLY A 246 12.38 -4.29 -1.55
C GLY A 246 13.46 -5.20 -2.17
N GLU A 247 13.24 -6.52 -2.10
CA GLU A 247 14.14 -7.54 -2.65
C GLU A 247 14.17 -7.53 -4.18
N GLN A 248 13.02 -7.29 -4.83
CA GLN A 248 12.89 -7.32 -6.29
C GLN A 248 12.93 -5.93 -6.95
N ARG A 249 13.30 -4.87 -6.21
CA ARG A 249 13.28 -3.49 -6.73
C ARG A 249 14.05 -3.31 -8.04
N THR A 250 15.13 -4.06 -8.23
CA THR A 250 15.98 -4.01 -9.43
C THR A 250 15.29 -4.54 -10.69
N GLN A 251 14.25 -5.36 -10.53
CA GLN A 251 13.45 -5.91 -11.64
C GLN A 251 12.47 -4.90 -12.23
N PHE A 252 12.20 -3.80 -11.52
CA PHE A 252 11.31 -2.75 -11.97
C PHE A 252 12.07 -1.70 -12.80
N THR A 253 11.35 -1.06 -13.73
CA THR A 253 11.72 0.26 -14.25
C THR A 253 11.59 1.29 -13.13
N ARG A 254 12.19 2.47 -13.32
CA ARG A 254 12.11 3.55 -12.34
C ARG A 254 10.65 3.99 -12.09
N GLU A 255 9.85 4.03 -13.15
CA GLU A 255 8.46 4.50 -13.13
C GLU A 255 7.56 3.49 -12.40
N ASP A 256 7.60 2.22 -12.82
CA ASP A 256 6.78 1.16 -12.20
C ASP A 256 7.17 0.91 -10.74
N GLY A 257 8.47 1.02 -10.43
CA GLY A 257 8.96 0.93 -9.06
C GLY A 257 8.42 2.08 -8.18
N GLN A 258 8.35 3.30 -8.73
CA GLN A 258 7.78 4.43 -8.01
C GLN A 258 6.26 4.28 -7.84
N GLU A 259 5.55 3.81 -8.86
CA GLU A 259 4.11 3.53 -8.78
C GLU A 259 3.81 2.47 -7.70
N THR A 260 4.53 1.35 -7.71
CA THR A 260 4.39 0.29 -6.70
C THR A 260 4.66 0.81 -5.29
N TYR A 261 5.69 1.64 -5.11
CA TYR A 261 6.00 2.27 -3.83
C TYR A 261 4.90 3.23 -3.34
N ASN A 262 4.33 4.03 -4.25
CA ASN A 262 3.23 4.93 -3.95
C ASN A 262 1.99 4.14 -3.50
N LEU A 263 1.67 3.05 -4.19
CA LEU A 263 0.58 2.14 -3.80
C LEU A 263 0.83 1.50 -2.43
N LEU A 264 2.02 0.95 -2.19
CA LEU A 264 2.42 0.41 -0.87
C LEU A 264 2.24 1.42 0.26
N THR A 265 2.55 2.68 -0.01
CA THR A 265 2.42 3.77 0.97
C THR A 265 0.95 4.14 1.20
N ALA A 266 0.15 4.20 0.15
CA ALA A 266 -1.29 4.45 0.24
C ALA A 266 -2.01 3.36 1.03
N VAL A 267 -1.78 2.10 0.68
CA VAL A 267 -2.38 0.94 1.37
C VAL A 267 -1.95 0.88 2.84
N GLN A 268 -0.70 1.25 3.16
CA GLN A 268 -0.25 1.34 4.56
C GLN A 268 -1.04 2.40 5.34
N LYS A 269 -1.24 3.59 4.77
CA LYS A 269 -2.02 4.64 5.44
C LYS A 269 -3.47 4.20 5.70
N GLU A 270 -4.09 3.53 4.74
CA GLU A 270 -5.42 2.93 4.90
C GLU A 270 -5.42 1.86 6.00
N MET A 271 -4.39 1.00 6.04
CA MET A 271 -4.22 -0.04 7.06
C MET A 271 -4.08 0.56 8.46
N ASP A 272 -3.28 1.61 8.60
CA ASP A 272 -3.07 2.32 9.86
C ASP A 272 -4.37 2.98 10.36
N ALA A 273 -5.12 3.60 9.45
CA ALA A 273 -6.43 4.17 9.75
C ALA A 273 -7.44 3.09 10.19
N ALA A 274 -7.49 1.95 9.50
CA ALA A 274 -8.35 0.84 9.86
C ALA A 274 -8.00 0.24 11.23
N TRP A 275 -6.71 0.12 11.56
CA TRP A 275 -6.26 -0.27 12.89
C TRP A 275 -6.62 0.75 13.97
N GLY A 276 -6.55 2.04 13.66
CA GLY A 276 -7.03 3.12 14.53
C GLY A 276 -8.51 2.95 14.87
N ALA A 277 -9.36 2.84 13.84
CA ALA A 277 -10.79 2.64 13.99
C ALA A 277 -11.12 1.34 14.76
N TYR A 278 -10.41 0.25 14.51
CA TYR A 278 -10.57 -1.01 15.25
C TYR A 278 -10.26 -0.84 16.75
N LYS A 279 -9.16 -0.15 17.08
CA LYS A 279 -8.77 0.12 18.48
C LYS A 279 -9.79 1.00 19.19
N GLU A 280 -10.27 2.05 18.53
CA GLU A 280 -11.31 2.94 19.04
C GLU A 280 -12.62 2.20 19.28
N ALA A 281 -13.08 1.39 18.32
CA ALA A 281 -14.29 0.58 18.47
C ALA A 281 -14.19 -0.43 19.62
N ARG A 282 -13.02 -1.06 19.80
CA ARG A 282 -12.77 -1.97 20.91
C ARG A 282 -12.79 -1.23 22.25
N GLN A 283 -12.18 -0.05 22.32
CA GLN A 283 -12.17 0.77 23.51
C GLN A 283 -13.59 1.24 23.87
N LYS A 284 -14.35 1.74 22.89
CA LYS A 284 -15.75 2.12 23.06
C LYS A 284 -16.62 0.99 23.60
N ARG A 285 -16.49 -0.23 23.05
CA ARG A 285 -17.22 -1.42 23.57
C ARG A 285 -16.84 -1.73 25.02
N LYS A 286 -15.58 -1.56 25.40
CA LYS A 286 -15.11 -1.77 26.77
C LYS A 286 -15.69 -0.72 27.71
N ASP A 287 -15.76 0.53 27.27
CA ASP A 287 -16.33 1.65 28.03
C ASP A 287 -17.85 1.48 28.19
N GLU A 288 -18.58 1.18 27.11
CA GLU A 288 -20.01 0.86 27.14
C GLU A 288 -20.32 -0.33 28.06
N TRP A 289 -19.48 -1.37 28.05
CA TRP A 289 -19.62 -2.51 28.94
C TRP A 289 -19.41 -2.09 30.41
N SER A 290 -18.39 -1.27 30.68
CA SER A 290 -18.09 -0.74 32.01
C SER A 290 -19.23 0.13 32.55
N GLU A 291 -19.80 1.01 31.71
CA GLU A 291 -20.95 1.83 32.04
C GLU A 291 -22.19 0.98 32.34
N LYS A 292 -22.47 -0.05 31.54
CA LYS A 292 -23.57 -0.99 31.80
C LYS A 292 -23.39 -1.73 33.13
N GLN A 293 -22.18 -2.15 33.48
CA GLN A 293 -21.91 -2.79 34.78
C GLN A 293 -22.13 -1.80 35.94
N LYS A 294 -21.65 -0.56 35.81
CA LYS A 294 -21.87 0.49 36.81
C LYS A 294 -23.36 0.80 37.01
N ALA A 295 -24.11 0.97 35.92
CA ALA A 295 -25.55 1.23 35.98
C ALA A 295 -26.30 0.04 36.61
N PHE A 296 -25.92 -1.20 36.28
CA PHE A 296 -26.53 -2.38 36.88
C PHE A 296 -26.23 -2.49 38.38
N ALA A 297 -24.99 -2.20 38.81
CA ALA A 297 -24.63 -2.17 40.22
C ALA A 297 -25.39 -1.09 40.99
N GLN A 298 -25.57 0.11 40.42
CA GLN A 298 -26.39 1.18 41.01
C GLN A 298 -27.85 0.75 41.18
N LEU A 299 -28.45 0.12 40.17
CA LEU A 299 -29.82 -0.39 40.26
C LEU A 299 -29.98 -1.46 41.35
N LEU A 300 -28.97 -2.32 41.55
CA LEU A 300 -28.96 -3.28 42.65
C LEU A 300 -28.86 -2.59 44.01
N GLU A 301 -28.01 -1.57 44.15
CA GLU A 301 -27.89 -0.79 45.39
C GLU A 301 -29.20 -0.05 45.71
N GLU A 302 -29.85 0.58 44.72
CA GLU A 302 -31.16 1.21 44.92
C GLU A 302 -32.23 0.21 45.39
N LYS A 303 -32.27 -0.98 44.79
CA LYS A 303 -33.19 -2.06 45.22
C LYS A 303 -32.90 -2.52 46.64
N LYS A 304 -31.62 -2.64 47.01
CA LYS A 304 -31.18 -2.96 48.37
C LYS A 304 -31.65 -1.90 49.37
N GLN A 305 -31.45 -0.62 49.07
CA GLN A 305 -31.90 0.48 49.94
C GLN A 305 -33.41 0.46 50.15
N LYS A 306 -34.21 0.21 49.10
CA LYS A 306 -35.65 0.04 49.22
C LYS A 306 -36.04 -1.11 50.15
N ARG A 307 -35.40 -2.28 50.00
CA ARG A 307 -35.64 -3.43 50.89
C ARG A 307 -35.27 -3.15 52.35
N LEU A 308 -34.17 -2.44 52.59
CA LEU A 308 -33.78 -2.02 53.95
C LEU A 308 -34.81 -1.06 54.56
N ALA A 309 -35.32 -0.11 53.77
CA ALA A 309 -36.38 0.79 54.21
C ALA A 309 -37.68 0.05 54.55
N ASP A 310 -38.07 -0.93 53.71
CA ASP A 310 -39.24 -1.78 53.97
C ASP A 310 -39.09 -2.59 55.26
N ALA A 311 -37.91 -3.20 55.48
CA ALA A 311 -37.61 -3.92 56.72
C ALA A 311 -37.71 -2.99 57.95
N ALA A 312 -37.12 -1.80 57.89
CA ALA A 312 -37.17 -0.82 58.97
C ALA A 312 -38.61 -0.35 59.27
N ASN A 313 -39.45 -0.20 58.25
CA ASN A 313 -40.87 0.15 58.44
C ASN A 313 -41.64 -1.00 59.11
N LEU A 314 -41.41 -2.24 58.71
CA LEU A 314 -42.02 -3.42 59.35
C LEU A 314 -41.58 -3.57 60.81
N GLU A 315 -40.31 -3.29 61.12
CA GLU A 315 -39.80 -3.28 62.50
C GLU A 315 -40.51 -2.25 63.37
N LYS A 316 -40.79 -1.05 62.86
CA LYS A 316 -41.60 -0.05 63.57
C LYS A 316 -43.03 -0.54 63.84
N VAL A 317 -43.63 -1.28 62.91
CA VAL A 317 -44.96 -1.88 63.11
C VAL A 317 -44.91 -2.93 64.22
N VAL A 318 -43.86 -3.77 64.25
CA VAL A 318 -43.66 -4.75 65.33
C VAL A 318 -43.49 -4.05 66.67
N GLU A 319 -42.67 -3.00 66.74
CA GLU A 319 -42.47 -2.23 67.97
C GLU A 319 -43.79 -1.63 68.48
N ALA A 320 -44.59 -1.02 67.60
CA ALA A 320 -45.91 -0.49 67.94
C ALA A 320 -46.86 -1.60 68.45
N LYS A 321 -46.86 -2.78 67.81
CA LYS A 321 -47.66 -3.94 68.25
C LYS A 321 -47.19 -4.50 69.60
N ARG A 322 -45.88 -4.55 69.83
CA ARG A 322 -45.30 -4.95 71.13
C ARG A 322 -45.67 -3.96 72.24
N ALA A 323 -45.69 -2.67 71.95
CA ALA A 323 -46.15 -1.65 72.91
C ALA A 323 -47.67 -1.72 73.16
N PHE A 324 -48.46 -2.19 72.19
CA PHE A 324 -49.91 -2.36 72.33
C PHE A 324 -50.31 -3.58 73.17
N GLY A 325 -49.53 -4.67 73.12
CA GLY A 325 -49.78 -5.91 73.87
C GLY A 325 -50.06 -5.70 75.37
N PRO A 326 -49.15 -5.05 76.12
CA PRO A 326 -49.35 -4.77 77.54
C PRO A 326 -50.60 -3.97 77.86
N ARG A 327 -51.07 -3.11 76.94
CA ARG A 327 -52.32 -2.35 77.13
C ARG A 327 -53.55 -3.24 77.02
N LEU A 328 -53.52 -4.22 76.11
CA LEU A 328 -54.58 -5.23 76.01
C LEU A 328 -54.58 -6.14 77.24
N GLU A 329 -53.40 -6.58 77.69
CA GLU A 329 -53.25 -7.41 78.90
C GLU A 329 -53.75 -6.68 80.15
N ALA A 330 -53.39 -5.40 80.33
CA ALA A 330 -53.89 -4.60 81.44
C ALA A 330 -55.43 -4.42 81.39
N ARG A 331 -56.00 -4.21 80.19
CA ARG A 331 -57.45 -4.15 80.00
C ARG A 331 -58.13 -5.48 80.32
N LEU A 332 -57.53 -6.60 79.90
CA LEU A 332 -58.02 -7.95 80.20
C LEU A 332 -58.06 -8.18 81.71
N ALA A 333 -56.96 -7.86 82.41
CA ALA A 333 -56.87 -7.98 83.86
C ALA A 333 -57.93 -7.12 84.58
N SER A 334 -58.11 -5.86 84.16
CA SER A 334 -59.17 -5.01 84.73
C SER A 334 -60.59 -5.57 84.51
N GLN A 335 -60.84 -6.19 83.35
CA GLN A 335 -62.14 -6.82 83.09
C GLN A 335 -62.33 -8.08 83.93
N GLN A 336 -61.28 -8.88 84.14
CA GLN A 336 -61.32 -10.05 85.02
C GLN A 336 -61.56 -9.63 86.48
N ASP A 337 -60.91 -8.57 86.96
CA ASP A 337 -61.14 -8.03 88.30
C ASP A 337 -62.58 -7.52 88.47
N TYR A 338 -63.13 -6.85 87.45
CA TYR A 338 -64.51 -6.38 87.47
C TYR A 338 -65.51 -7.54 87.42
N LEU A 339 -65.23 -8.59 86.63
CA LEU A 339 -66.03 -9.81 86.59
C LEU A 339 -66.09 -10.48 87.97
N ASN A 340 -64.95 -10.61 88.65
CA ASN A 340 -64.89 -11.18 90.01
C ASN A 340 -65.75 -10.38 90.99
N LYS A 341 -65.70 -9.04 90.94
CA LYS A 341 -66.57 -8.20 91.77
C LYS A 341 -68.06 -8.39 91.47
N LEU A 342 -68.43 -8.64 90.21
CA LEU A 342 -69.82 -8.93 89.85
C LEU A 342 -70.27 -10.28 90.40
N TYR A 343 -69.38 -11.28 90.44
CA TYR A 343 -69.65 -12.56 91.09
C TYR A 343 -69.78 -12.39 92.62
N ASP A 344 -68.91 -11.63 93.27
CA ASP A 344 -69.03 -11.32 94.71
C ASP A 344 -70.37 -10.62 95.03
N ASP A 345 -70.74 -9.60 94.22
CA ASP A 345 -72.02 -8.91 94.34
C ASP A 345 -73.22 -9.86 94.13
N LEU A 346 -73.09 -10.83 93.21
CA LEU A 346 -74.12 -11.81 92.92
C LEU A 346 -74.33 -12.75 94.11
N ASP A 347 -73.25 -13.26 94.71
CA ASP A 347 -73.27 -14.11 95.90
C ASP A 347 -73.91 -13.39 97.10
N GLU A 348 -73.60 -12.10 97.28
CA GLU A 348 -74.24 -11.26 98.31
C GLU A 348 -75.75 -11.12 98.06
N LEU A 349 -76.17 -10.89 96.82
CA LEU A 349 -77.58 -10.76 96.46
C LEU A 349 -78.33 -12.08 96.63
N GLU A 350 -77.72 -13.22 96.28
CA GLU A 350 -78.30 -14.55 96.50
C GLU A 350 -78.47 -14.85 97.99
N THR A 351 -77.48 -14.48 98.81
CA THR A 351 -77.58 -14.56 100.28
C THR A 351 -78.73 -13.70 100.81
N ARG A 352 -78.87 -12.46 100.30
CA ARG A 352 -80.00 -11.56 100.67
C ARG A 352 -81.35 -12.11 100.22
N LEU A 353 -81.42 -12.74 99.04
CA LEU A 353 -82.63 -13.37 98.53
C LEU A 353 -83.10 -14.50 99.46
N ALA A 354 -82.17 -15.35 99.91
CA ALA A 354 -82.44 -16.43 100.87
C ALA A 354 -82.99 -15.89 102.21
N GLY A 355 -82.54 -14.71 102.65
CA GLY A 355 -83.01 -14.03 103.86
C GLY A 355 -84.28 -13.19 103.71
N ALA A 356 -84.79 -12.99 102.49
CA ALA A 356 -85.91 -12.08 102.24
C ALA A 356 -87.26 -12.64 102.72
N ARG A 357 -87.94 -11.86 103.57
CA ARG A 357 -89.16 -12.27 104.30
C ARG A 357 -90.49 -11.91 103.62
N ASN A 358 -90.49 -11.03 102.63
CA ASN A 358 -91.71 -10.64 101.91
C ASN A 358 -91.51 -10.68 100.38
N PHE A 359 -92.63 -10.76 99.65
CA PHE A 359 -92.65 -10.98 98.20
C PHE A 359 -92.04 -9.82 97.40
N ASP A 360 -92.30 -8.57 97.79
CA ASP A 360 -91.75 -7.38 97.11
C ASP A 360 -90.22 -7.29 97.23
N MET A 361 -89.65 -7.60 98.40
CA MET A 361 -88.18 -7.67 98.55
C MET A 361 -87.57 -8.78 97.70
N ARG A 362 -88.21 -9.96 97.62
CA ARG A 362 -87.73 -11.06 96.77
C ARG A 362 -87.68 -10.66 95.30
N GLY A 363 -88.77 -10.09 94.77
CA GLY A 363 -88.83 -9.68 93.36
C GLY A 363 -87.77 -8.64 92.97
N ARG A 364 -87.46 -7.68 93.85
CA ARG A 364 -86.40 -6.68 93.59
C ARG A 364 -84.99 -7.27 93.62
N VAL A 365 -84.73 -8.21 94.53
CA VAL A 365 -83.44 -8.90 94.62
C VAL A 365 -83.26 -9.84 93.43
N GLU A 366 -84.29 -10.58 93.02
CA GLU A 366 -84.30 -11.40 91.80
C GLU A 366 -84.01 -10.57 90.54
N ALA A 367 -84.66 -9.40 90.38
CA ALA A 367 -84.39 -8.51 89.26
C ALA A 367 -82.94 -7.98 89.26
N SER A 368 -82.38 -7.73 90.46
CA SER A 368 -80.98 -7.29 90.61
C SER A 368 -80.00 -8.42 90.27
N ILE A 369 -80.30 -9.65 90.69
CA ILE A 369 -79.55 -10.87 90.33
C ILE A 369 -79.54 -11.06 88.81
N GLU A 370 -80.70 -10.96 88.16
CA GLU A 370 -80.80 -11.13 86.70
C GLU A 370 -80.03 -10.03 85.95
N GLY A 371 -80.07 -8.79 86.46
CA GLY A 371 -79.25 -7.70 85.94
C GLY A 371 -77.74 -7.95 86.08
N LYS A 372 -77.30 -8.53 87.21
CA LYS A 372 -75.90 -8.93 87.42
C LYS A 372 -75.49 -10.07 86.48
N LYS A 373 -76.33 -11.10 86.30
CA LYS A 373 -76.09 -12.20 85.36
C LYS A 373 -75.94 -11.72 83.93
N THR A 374 -76.82 -10.81 83.49
CA THR A 374 -76.71 -10.17 82.17
C THR A 374 -75.37 -9.44 82.03
N ARG A 375 -74.99 -8.66 83.04
CA ARG A 375 -73.72 -7.92 83.02
C ARG A 375 -72.50 -8.84 83.02
N ILE A 376 -72.53 -9.93 83.78
CA ILE A 376 -71.47 -10.96 83.79
C ILE A 376 -71.27 -11.52 82.38
N ALA A 377 -72.34 -11.91 81.69
CA ALA A 377 -72.27 -12.45 80.34
C ALA A 377 -71.68 -11.44 79.31
N GLU A 378 -72.00 -10.14 79.45
CA GLU A 378 -71.38 -9.08 78.65
C GLU A 378 -69.87 -8.99 78.89
N ILE A 379 -69.44 -8.99 80.16
CA ILE A 379 -68.01 -8.90 80.51
C ILE A 379 -67.23 -10.14 80.08
N GLU A 380 -67.81 -11.33 80.20
CA GLU A 380 -67.18 -12.57 79.69
C GLU A 380 -66.98 -12.53 78.17
N THR A 381 -67.94 -11.93 77.45
CA THR A 381 -67.81 -11.70 76.01
C THR A 381 -66.67 -10.73 75.71
N ASP A 382 -66.62 -9.59 76.41
CA ASP A 382 -65.53 -8.60 76.28
C ASP A 382 -64.15 -9.23 76.57
N ILE A 383 -64.03 -10.04 77.62
CA ILE A 383 -62.80 -10.76 77.99
C ILE A 383 -62.36 -11.68 76.84
N LYS A 384 -63.30 -12.45 76.28
CA LYS A 384 -63.02 -13.34 75.15
C LYS A 384 -62.55 -12.56 73.91
N GLU A 385 -63.19 -11.43 73.60
CA GLU A 385 -62.77 -10.55 72.50
C GLU A 385 -61.37 -9.97 72.72
N ILE A 386 -61.08 -9.48 73.93
CA ILE A 386 -59.74 -8.96 74.26
C ILE A 386 -58.69 -10.07 74.16
N GLY A 387 -58.96 -11.26 74.68
CA GLY A 387 -58.09 -12.43 74.54
C GLY A 387 -57.79 -12.76 73.07
N GLY A 388 -58.82 -12.80 72.24
CA GLY A 388 -58.66 -13.02 70.79
C GLY A 388 -57.83 -11.92 70.10
N ARG A 389 -57.94 -10.67 70.54
CA ARG A 389 -57.11 -9.56 70.04
C ARG A 389 -55.64 -9.70 70.46
N ILE A 390 -55.36 -10.17 71.67
CA ILE A 390 -54.00 -10.46 72.13
C ILE A 390 -53.37 -11.56 71.27
N GLU A 391 -54.08 -12.68 71.09
CA GLU A 391 -53.59 -13.77 70.24
C GLU A 391 -53.31 -13.33 68.81
N THR A 392 -54.21 -12.53 68.22
CA THR A 392 -54.02 -11.96 66.88
C THR A 392 -52.78 -11.07 66.84
N ASN A 393 -52.59 -10.20 67.85
CA ASN A 393 -51.42 -9.33 67.92
C ASN A 393 -50.10 -10.11 68.00
N VAL A 394 -50.07 -11.21 68.76
CA VAL A 394 -48.90 -12.11 68.86
C VAL A 394 -48.62 -12.79 67.52
N LYS A 395 -49.65 -13.30 66.84
CA LYS A 395 -49.52 -13.92 65.51
C LYS A 395 -49.01 -12.92 64.48
N ASP A 396 -49.55 -11.72 64.45
CA ASP A 396 -49.12 -10.65 63.54
C ASP A 396 -47.65 -10.27 63.76
N ILE A 397 -47.20 -10.16 65.02
CA ILE A 397 -45.80 -9.88 65.35
C ILE A 397 -44.90 -10.97 64.75
N ALA A 398 -45.21 -12.25 65.01
CA ALA A 398 -44.42 -13.38 64.51
C ALA A 398 -44.37 -13.43 62.97
N GLU A 399 -45.50 -13.15 62.30
CA GLU A 399 -45.56 -13.10 60.84
C GLU A 399 -44.70 -11.96 60.27
N ILE A 400 -44.79 -10.76 60.85
CA ILE A 400 -44.01 -9.60 60.41
C ILE A 400 -42.51 -9.83 60.64
N GLU A 401 -42.11 -10.40 61.78
CA GLU A 401 -40.72 -10.75 62.06
C GLU A 401 -40.16 -11.76 61.06
N SER A 402 -40.96 -12.76 60.68
CA SER A 402 -40.60 -13.71 59.62
C SER A 402 -40.38 -13.00 58.27
N LYS A 403 -41.24 -12.02 57.93
CA LYS A 403 -41.09 -11.21 56.71
C LYS A 403 -39.81 -10.38 56.75
N VAL A 404 -39.49 -9.73 57.89
CA VAL A 404 -38.26 -8.96 58.08
C VAL A 404 -37.02 -9.84 57.90
N ALA A 405 -37.01 -11.04 58.50
CA ALA A 405 -35.90 -11.98 58.36
C ALA A 405 -35.66 -12.38 56.88
N LYS A 406 -36.73 -12.65 56.12
CA LYS A 406 -36.64 -12.93 54.69
C LYS A 406 -36.09 -11.75 53.88
N ILE A 407 -36.51 -10.53 54.22
CA ILE A 407 -35.99 -9.32 53.56
C ILE A 407 -34.49 -9.17 53.81
N ARG A 408 -34.03 -9.36 55.05
CA ARG A 408 -32.60 -9.28 55.41
C ARG A 408 -31.76 -10.34 54.70
N ALA A 409 -32.23 -11.58 54.62
CA ALA A 409 -31.56 -12.62 53.83
C ALA A 409 -31.45 -12.21 52.35
N GLY A 410 -32.55 -11.70 51.78
CA GLY A 410 -32.56 -11.21 50.40
C GLY A 410 -31.70 -9.96 50.17
N VAL A 411 -31.37 -9.18 51.20
CA VAL A 411 -30.38 -8.08 51.13
C VAL A 411 -28.96 -8.64 51.07
N SER A 412 -28.63 -9.64 51.89
CA SER A 412 -27.32 -10.30 51.86
C SER A 412 -27.02 -10.90 50.48
N GLU A 413 -27.99 -11.55 49.85
CA GLU A 413 -27.84 -12.06 48.48
C GLU A 413 -27.62 -10.95 47.44
N MET A 414 -28.16 -9.75 47.67
CA MET A 414 -27.92 -8.60 46.79
C MET A 414 -26.51 -8.04 46.98
N ASP A 415 -25.99 -8.01 48.20
CA ASP A 415 -24.61 -7.61 48.48
C ASP A 415 -23.60 -8.50 47.75
N GLU A 416 -23.82 -9.83 47.77
CA GLU A 416 -23.00 -10.78 47.02
C GLU A 416 -23.04 -10.51 45.51
N LYS A 417 -24.24 -10.27 44.96
CA LYS A 417 -24.41 -9.96 43.53
C LYS A 417 -23.75 -8.64 43.13
N ILE A 418 -23.82 -7.61 43.98
CA ILE A 418 -23.15 -6.33 43.75
C ILE A 418 -21.64 -6.53 43.71
N ALA A 419 -21.09 -7.28 44.67
CA ALA A 419 -19.67 -7.60 44.71
C ALA A 419 -19.23 -8.39 43.47
N GLU A 420 -20.02 -9.37 43.02
CA GLU A 420 -19.74 -10.14 41.80
C GLU A 420 -19.70 -9.24 40.56
N VAL A 421 -20.70 -8.38 40.39
CA VAL A 421 -20.80 -7.43 39.26
C VAL A 421 -19.61 -6.48 39.24
N GLN A 422 -19.20 -5.95 40.40
CA GLN A 422 -18.06 -5.04 40.52
C GLN A 422 -16.71 -5.74 40.31
N ALA A 423 -16.58 -7.01 40.69
CA ALA A 423 -15.37 -7.80 40.50
C ALA A 423 -15.18 -8.29 39.06
N ARG A 424 -16.27 -8.34 38.28
CA ARG A 424 -16.25 -8.84 36.89
C ARG A 424 -15.37 -7.91 36.04
N LYS A 425 -14.40 -8.49 35.33
CA LYS A 425 -13.57 -7.78 34.35
C LYS A 425 -14.13 -7.97 32.94
N PRO A 426 -13.93 -7.00 32.03
CA PRO A 426 -14.32 -7.18 30.64
C PRO A 426 -13.56 -8.38 30.07
N ARG A 427 -14.28 -9.31 29.42
CA ARG A 427 -13.65 -10.41 28.67
C ARG A 427 -12.75 -9.81 27.58
N ARG A 428 -11.51 -10.29 27.52
CA ARG A 428 -10.43 -9.72 26.69
C ARG A 428 -10.68 -9.86 25.21
#